data_AF-A0A6B3TM76-F1
#
_entry.id   AF-A0A6B3TM76-F1
#
_cell.length_a   1.000
_cell.length_b   1.000
_cell.length_c   1.000
_cell.angle_alpha   90.00
_cell.angle_beta   90.00
_cell.angle_gamma   90.00
#
_symmetry.space_group_name_H-M   'P 1'
#
loop_
_entity.id
_entity.type
_entity.pdbx_description
1 polymer ?
#
loop_
_entity_poly.entity_id
_entity_poly.type
_entity_poly.pdbx_seq_one_letter_code
_entity_poly.pdbx_strand_id
1 'polypeptide(L)'
;MQKLISVVLILMLLPIPLPLEKGNDQMKEPILKVKLVNFLGNKTEMKLKPSVNYKTSDSNIILQTGVTYIVKQKNGKLFLYKGEDLLNTYAIFKVQPMDNKGYIQINDRPYLGSFEFIVENGQYVRPINSVDMEDYLKGVVPIEMYPS
;
A
#
# COMPACT_ATOMS: atom_id res chain seq x y z
N MET A 1 -55.91 -61.18 18.23
CA MET A 1 -56.61 -60.26 19.15
C MET A 1 -55.56 -59.47 19.92
N GLN A 2 -55.57 -58.14 19.80
CA GLN A 2 -54.98 -57.15 20.75
C GLN A 2 -53.45 -57.15 20.90
N LYS A 3 -52.69 -56.03 20.88
CA LYS A 3 -52.94 -54.59 20.82
C LYS A 3 -51.63 -53.92 20.37
N LEU A 4 -51.78 -52.83 19.61
CA LEU A 4 -50.99 -51.60 19.60
C LEU A 4 -49.88 -51.46 20.66
N ILE A 5 -48.64 -51.20 20.22
CA ILE A 5 -47.76 -50.20 20.87
C ILE A 5 -47.02 -49.41 19.77
N SER A 6 -47.55 -48.22 19.49
CA SER A 6 -46.86 -47.14 18.78
C SER A 6 -45.61 -46.73 19.56
N VAL A 7 -44.43 -46.88 18.98
CA VAL A 7 -43.23 -46.21 19.50
C VAL A 7 -43.21 -44.81 18.91
N VAL A 8 -43.77 -43.88 19.68
CA VAL A 8 -43.72 -42.45 19.43
C VAL A 8 -42.26 -42.00 19.63
N LEU A 9 -41.60 -41.66 18.52
CA LEU A 9 -40.30 -41.01 18.52
C LEU A 9 -40.50 -39.52 18.88
N ILE A 10 -40.53 -39.20 20.17
CA ILE A 10 -40.41 -37.82 20.65
C ILE A 10 -38.94 -37.40 20.44
N LEU A 11 -38.70 -36.72 19.32
CA LEU A 11 -37.46 -36.02 19.05
C LEU A 11 -37.44 -34.76 19.94
N MET A 12 -36.76 -34.86 21.08
CA MET A 12 -36.56 -33.74 22.01
C MET A 12 -35.58 -32.75 21.35
N LEU A 13 -36.11 -31.66 20.79
CA LEU A 13 -35.33 -30.56 20.22
C LEU A 13 -34.70 -29.77 21.37
N LEU A 14 -33.47 -30.12 21.76
CA LEU A 14 -32.66 -29.28 22.64
C LEU A 14 -32.16 -28.07 21.82
N PRO A 15 -32.40 -26.82 22.25
CA PRO A 15 -31.81 -25.67 21.59
C PRO A 15 -30.30 -25.68 21.86
N ILE A 16 -29.52 -26.07 20.85
CA ILE A 16 -28.07 -25.88 20.85
C ILE A 16 -27.83 -24.38 20.78
N PRO A 17 -27.14 -23.74 21.74
CA PRO A 17 -26.73 -22.35 21.58
C PRO A 17 -25.69 -22.31 20.45
N LEU A 18 -26.13 -21.92 19.27
CA LEU A 18 -25.24 -21.53 18.18
C LEU A 18 -24.40 -20.35 18.70
N PRO A 19 -23.06 -20.44 18.69
CA PRO A 19 -22.26 -19.24 18.90
C PRO A 19 -22.58 -18.29 17.74
N LEU A 20 -23.26 -17.19 18.06
CA LEU A 20 -23.33 -16.03 17.18
C LEU A 20 -21.90 -15.51 17.08
N GLU A 21 -21.16 -15.98 16.09
CA GLU A 21 -19.95 -15.30 15.66
C GLU A 21 -20.41 -13.92 15.19
N LYS A 22 -20.22 -12.92 16.05
CA LYS A 22 -20.23 -11.53 15.64
C LYS A 22 -19.07 -11.41 14.67
N GLY A 23 -19.36 -11.61 13.39
CA GLY A 23 -18.46 -11.27 12.30
C GLY A 23 -18.16 -9.79 12.45
N ASN A 24 -17.02 -9.48 13.06
CA ASN A 24 -16.47 -8.15 13.05
C ASN A 24 -15.88 -7.98 11.64
N ASP A 25 -16.77 -7.83 10.66
CA ASP A 25 -16.40 -7.52 9.30
C ASP A 25 -15.93 -6.06 9.33
N GLN A 26 -14.70 -5.87 9.79
CA GLN A 26 -13.99 -4.61 9.71
C GLN A 26 -13.83 -4.36 8.22
N MET A 27 -14.74 -3.54 7.67
CA MET A 27 -14.69 -3.08 6.30
C MET A 27 -13.29 -2.53 6.05
N LYS A 28 -12.46 -3.31 5.36
CA LYS A 28 -11.08 -2.93 5.07
C LYS A 28 -11.12 -1.69 4.18
N GLU A 29 -10.47 -0.62 4.64
CA GLU A 29 -10.45 0.64 3.90
C GLU A 29 -9.95 0.41 2.47
N PRO A 30 -10.64 0.96 1.45
CA PRO A 30 -10.23 0.77 0.06
C PRO A 30 -8.91 1.51 -0.23
N ILE A 31 -7.99 0.81 -0.89
CA ILE A 31 -6.69 1.36 -1.29
C ILE A 31 -6.77 1.83 -2.74
N LEU A 32 -6.41 3.09 -2.99
CA LEU A 32 -6.29 3.67 -4.32
C LEU A 32 -4.86 3.55 -4.85
N LYS A 33 -4.72 3.19 -6.13
CA LYS A 33 -3.44 3.18 -6.85
C LYS A 33 -3.36 4.34 -7.84
N VAL A 34 -2.45 5.28 -7.58
CA VAL A 34 -2.30 6.51 -8.37
C VAL A 34 -0.95 6.52 -9.06
N LYS A 35 -0.97 6.55 -10.39
CA LYS A 35 0.25 6.77 -11.18
C LYS A 35 0.65 8.23 -11.11
N LEU A 36 1.84 8.54 -10.60
CA LEU A 36 2.29 9.92 -10.41
C LEU A 36 2.92 10.48 -11.71
N VAL A 37 2.08 10.98 -12.60
CA VAL A 37 2.50 11.58 -13.90
C VAL A 37 2.54 13.10 -13.84
N ASN A 38 1.47 13.74 -13.36
CA ASN A 38 1.23 15.17 -13.55
C ASN A 38 2.33 16.07 -12.98
N PHE A 39 2.73 15.85 -11.72
CA PHE A 39 3.71 16.71 -11.04
C PHE A 39 5.15 16.24 -11.16
N LEU A 40 5.38 14.96 -11.47
CA LEU A 40 6.73 14.39 -11.54
C LEU A 40 7.27 14.34 -12.98
N GLY A 41 6.38 14.32 -13.97
CA GLY A 41 6.75 14.24 -15.38
C GLY A 41 7.52 12.96 -15.73
N ASN A 42 8.31 13.03 -16.80
CA ASN A 42 9.17 11.95 -17.24
C ASN A 42 10.60 12.20 -16.75
N LYS A 43 11.10 11.32 -15.89
CA LYS A 43 12.44 11.42 -15.29
C LYS A 43 13.12 10.06 -15.31
N THR A 44 14.42 10.05 -15.58
CA THR A 44 15.26 8.84 -15.53
C THR A 44 15.74 8.53 -14.11
N GLU A 45 15.57 9.47 -13.18
CA GLU A 45 15.93 9.31 -11.78
C GLU A 45 14.98 10.10 -10.86
N MET A 46 14.81 9.60 -9.64
CA MET A 46 13.93 10.17 -8.63
C MET A 46 14.66 10.23 -7.28
N LYS A 47 14.65 11.41 -6.65
CA LYS A 47 15.18 11.62 -5.31
C LYS A 47 14.11 11.27 -4.28
N LEU A 48 14.43 10.39 -3.35
CA LEU A 48 13.56 9.93 -2.28
C LEU A 48 14.08 10.40 -0.93
N LYS A 49 13.24 11.00 -0.09
CA LYS A 49 13.57 11.37 1.28
C LYS A 49 12.42 11.02 2.24
N PRO A 50 12.51 9.91 2.99
CA PRO A 50 11.45 9.49 3.91
C PRO A 50 11.33 10.40 5.14
N SER A 51 10.11 10.62 5.64
CA SER A 51 9.85 11.29 6.93
C SER A 51 9.81 10.33 8.12
N VAL A 52 9.68 9.04 7.85
CA VAL A 52 9.78 7.91 8.80
C VAL A 52 10.57 6.80 8.13
N ASN A 53 10.87 5.71 8.83
CA ASN A 53 11.50 4.56 8.19
C ASN A 53 10.53 3.86 7.23
N TYR A 54 11.01 3.52 6.04
CA TYR A 54 10.27 2.73 5.05
C TYR A 54 10.96 1.38 4.87
N LYS A 55 10.20 0.30 5.03
CA LYS A 55 10.63 -1.03 4.60
C LYS A 55 10.58 -1.11 3.09
N THR A 56 11.51 -1.86 2.50
CA THR A 56 11.53 -2.07 1.05
C THR A 56 11.13 -3.51 0.70
N SER A 57 11.01 -3.82 -0.59
CA SER A 57 10.88 -5.20 -1.08
C SER A 57 12.09 -6.09 -0.76
N ASP A 58 13.23 -5.50 -0.42
CA ASP A 58 14.39 -6.21 0.12
C ASP A 58 14.39 -6.06 1.65
N SER A 59 14.27 -7.19 2.37
CA SER A 59 14.20 -7.19 3.83
C SER A 59 15.47 -6.65 4.51
N ASN A 60 16.60 -6.60 3.80
CA ASN A 60 17.86 -6.09 4.33
C ASN A 60 18.01 -4.58 4.13
N ILE A 61 17.13 -3.96 3.34
CA ILE A 61 17.20 -2.53 3.01
C ILE A 61 16.00 -1.82 3.63
N ILE A 62 16.33 -0.86 4.50
CA ILE A 62 15.39 0.10 5.09
C ILE A 62 15.78 1.49 4.61
N LEU A 63 14.82 2.23 4.07
CA LEU A 63 15.03 3.66 3.81
C LEU A 63 14.84 4.41 5.13
N GLN A 64 15.91 4.99 5.64
CA GLN A 64 15.96 5.64 6.94
C GLN A 64 15.35 7.05 6.87
N THR A 65 14.73 7.48 7.97
CA THR A 65 14.16 8.83 8.06
C THR A 65 15.22 9.91 7.79
N GLY A 66 14.84 10.94 7.03
CA GLY A 66 15.67 12.10 6.70
C GLY A 66 16.83 11.83 5.73
N VAL A 67 17.10 10.57 5.38
CA VAL A 67 18.18 10.18 4.46
C VAL A 67 17.70 10.27 3.02
N THR A 68 18.54 10.85 2.16
CA THR A 68 18.27 10.96 0.72
C THR A 68 18.76 9.71 -0.01
N TYR A 69 17.88 9.14 -0.82
CA TYR A 69 18.16 8.04 -1.73
C TYR A 69 17.85 8.46 -3.17
N ILE A 70 18.47 7.80 -4.13
CA ILE A 70 18.21 8.02 -5.56
C ILE A 70 17.78 6.69 -6.18
N VAL A 71 16.62 6.68 -6.82
CA VAL A 71 16.21 5.56 -7.69
C VAL A 71 16.44 6.00 -9.12
N LYS A 72 17.30 5.28 -9.83
CA LYS A 72 17.68 5.60 -11.21
C LYS A 72 17.39 4.43 -12.14
N GLN A 73 16.87 4.72 -13.32
CA GLN A 73 16.69 3.73 -14.36
C GLN A 73 17.98 3.61 -15.19
N LYS A 74 18.42 2.38 -15.43
CA LYS A 74 19.53 2.04 -16.35
C LYS A 74 19.26 0.68 -16.99
N ASN A 75 19.36 0.61 -18.31
CA ASN A 75 19.18 -0.64 -19.08
C ASN A 75 17.86 -1.38 -18.73
N GLY A 76 16.76 -0.64 -18.54
CA GLY A 76 15.45 -1.22 -18.23
C GLY A 76 15.28 -1.73 -16.79
N LYS A 77 16.25 -1.51 -15.91
CA LYS A 77 16.17 -1.86 -14.48
C LYS A 77 16.30 -0.60 -13.60
N LEU A 78 15.87 -0.72 -12.36
CA LEU A 78 15.96 0.31 -11.33
C LEU A 78 17.17 0.04 -10.44
N PHE A 79 17.95 1.08 -10.15
CA PHE A 79 19.13 1.04 -9.30
C PHE A 79 18.87 1.99 -8.13
N LEU A 80 18.97 1.46 -6.91
CA LEU A 80 18.79 2.23 -5.68
C LEU A 80 20.15 2.63 -5.12
N TYR A 81 20.36 3.93 -4.94
CA TYR A 81 21.59 4.51 -4.39
C TYR A 81 21.35 5.20 -3.06
N LYS A 82 22.36 5.20 -2.21
CA LYS A 82 22.51 6.08 -1.05
C LYS A 82 23.82 6.86 -1.23
N GLY A 83 23.73 8.13 -1.61
CA GLY A 83 24.90 8.86 -2.09
C GLY A 83 25.40 8.24 -3.41
N GLU A 84 26.68 7.86 -3.46
CA GLU A 84 27.29 7.17 -4.61
C GLU A 84 27.20 5.63 -4.51
N ASP A 85 26.88 5.11 -3.33
CA ASP A 85 26.84 3.67 -3.07
C ASP A 85 25.58 3.04 -3.69
N LEU A 86 25.78 2.07 -4.58
CA LEU A 86 24.70 1.23 -5.10
C LEU A 86 24.29 0.23 -4.02
N LEU A 87 23.05 0.35 -3.53
CA LEU A 87 22.51 -0.57 -2.54
C LEU A 87 22.03 -1.87 -3.18
N ASN A 88 21.19 -1.77 -4.22
CA ASN A 88 20.67 -2.92 -4.95
C ASN A 88 20.03 -2.53 -6.29
N THR A 89 19.68 -3.53 -7.10
CA THR A 89 19.00 -3.39 -8.40
C THR A 89 17.66 -4.15 -8.39
N TYR A 90 16.65 -3.58 -9.05
CA TYR A 90 15.28 -4.10 -9.03
C TYR A 90 14.64 -4.04 -10.43
N ALA A 91 13.73 -4.98 -10.71
CA ALA A 91 12.77 -4.83 -11.80
C ALA A 91 11.60 -3.92 -11.38
N ILE A 92 11.12 -4.13 -10.15
CA ILE A 92 10.12 -3.31 -9.47
C ILE A 92 10.66 -3.06 -8.07
N PHE A 93 10.75 -1.80 -7.66
CA PHE A 93 11.19 -1.43 -6.32
C PHE A 93 9.98 -0.98 -5.49
N LYS A 94 9.72 -1.63 -4.36
CA LYS A 94 8.57 -1.31 -3.51
C LYS A 94 9.02 -0.74 -2.18
N VAL A 95 8.29 0.23 -1.66
CA VAL A 95 8.53 0.81 -0.34
C VAL A 95 7.21 1.03 0.39
N GLN A 96 7.20 0.79 1.69
CA GLN A 96 6.04 1.00 2.55
C GLN A 96 6.50 1.63 3.87
N PRO A 97 5.77 2.61 4.41
CA PRO A 97 6.12 3.18 5.70
C PRO A 97 5.97 2.12 6.80
N MET A 98 6.88 2.15 7.77
CA MET A 98 6.78 1.30 8.97
C MET A 98 5.81 1.87 10.01
N ASP A 99 5.50 3.17 9.90
CA ASP A 99 4.52 3.89 10.73
C ASP A 99 3.45 4.53 9.82
N ASN A 100 2.18 4.37 10.15
CA ASN A 100 1.03 4.80 9.34
C ASN A 100 0.95 6.31 9.11
N LYS A 101 1.76 7.14 9.79
CA LYS A 101 1.74 8.62 9.65
C LYS A 101 2.87 9.20 8.81
N GLY A 102 3.60 8.36 8.08
CA GLY A 102 4.77 8.76 7.30
C GLY A 102 4.48 9.19 5.86
N TYR A 103 5.24 10.16 5.36
CA TYR A 103 5.33 10.47 3.93
C TYR A 103 6.75 10.23 3.41
N ILE A 104 6.88 10.13 2.08
CA ILE A 104 8.18 10.19 1.40
C ILE A 104 8.16 11.37 0.46
N GLN A 105 9.22 12.18 0.48
CA GLN A 105 9.39 13.21 -0.54
C GLN A 105 9.96 12.57 -1.80
N ILE A 106 9.27 12.74 -2.92
CA ILE A 106 9.75 12.34 -4.25
C ILE A 106 9.99 13.62 -5.03
N ASN A 107 11.25 13.90 -5.36
CA ASN A 107 11.68 15.18 -5.96
C ASN A 107 11.12 16.39 -5.19
N ASP A 108 11.36 16.40 -3.88
CA ASP A 108 10.99 17.49 -2.94
C ASP A 108 9.47 17.67 -2.71
N ARG A 109 8.62 16.84 -3.31
CA ARG A 109 7.18 16.83 -3.07
C ARG A 109 6.78 15.67 -2.15
N PRO A 110 6.07 15.92 -1.04
CA PRO A 110 5.65 14.86 -0.12
C PRO A 110 4.48 14.05 -0.70
N TYR A 111 4.53 12.74 -0.49
CA TYR A 111 3.45 11.81 -0.82
C TYR A 111 3.26 10.80 0.33
N LEU A 112 2.00 10.53 0.69
CA LEU A 112 1.63 9.58 1.73
C LEU A 112 1.51 8.16 1.18
N GLY A 113 1.61 7.17 2.06
CA GLY A 113 1.35 5.77 1.73
C GLY A 113 2.56 5.01 1.19
N SER A 114 2.29 3.96 0.41
CA SER A 114 3.31 3.06 -0.14
C SER A 114 3.53 3.32 -1.64
N PHE A 115 4.65 2.85 -2.17
CA PHE A 115 5.03 3.14 -3.54
C PHE A 115 5.61 1.91 -4.23
N GLU A 116 5.23 1.74 -5.50
CA GLU A 116 5.88 0.85 -6.44
C GLU A 116 6.56 1.72 -7.51
N PHE A 117 7.87 1.56 -7.67
CA PHE A 117 8.62 2.20 -8.75
C PHE A 117 8.83 1.16 -9.85
N ILE A 118 8.53 1.57 -11.09
CA ILE A 118 8.71 0.77 -12.30
C ILE A 118 9.49 1.54 -13.35
N VAL A 119 10.02 0.84 -14.34
CA VAL A 119 10.51 1.46 -15.57
C VAL A 119 9.37 1.55 -16.58
N GLU A 120 8.92 2.76 -16.89
CA GLU A 120 7.91 3.05 -17.90
C GLU A 120 8.57 3.34 -19.26
N ASN A 121 8.03 2.76 -20.33
CA ASN A 121 8.53 2.90 -21.70
C ASN A 121 10.02 2.57 -21.87
N GLY A 122 10.57 1.73 -20.98
CA GLY A 122 11.99 1.40 -20.98
C GLY A 122 12.92 2.55 -20.59
N GLN A 123 12.42 3.75 -20.27
CA GLN A 123 13.23 4.97 -20.11
C GLN A 123 12.98 5.74 -18.81
N TYR A 124 11.77 5.72 -18.25
CA TYR A 124 11.44 6.60 -17.13
C TYR A 124 11.20 5.82 -15.84
N VAL A 125 11.63 6.38 -14.71
CA VAL A 125 11.23 5.90 -13.39
C VAL A 125 9.82 6.42 -13.12
N ARG A 126 8.84 5.52 -13.04
CA ARG A 126 7.45 5.86 -12.74
C ARG A 126 7.06 5.37 -11.35
N PRO A 127 6.78 6.29 -10.40
CA PRO A 127 6.17 5.92 -9.12
C PRO A 127 4.66 5.69 -9.28
N ILE A 128 4.18 4.63 -8.64
CA ILE A 128 2.77 4.32 -8.46
C ILE A 128 2.53 4.32 -6.95
N ASN A 129 1.75 5.28 -6.48
CA ASN A 129 1.41 5.43 -5.07
C ASN A 129 0.20 4.54 -4.73
N SER A 130 0.26 3.82 -3.61
CA SER A 130 -0.88 3.16 -2.99
C SER A 130 -1.18 3.86 -1.67
N VAL A 131 -2.36 4.47 -1.58
CA VAL A 131 -2.81 5.30 -0.46
C VAL A 131 -4.25 4.94 -0.11
N ASP A 132 -4.60 5.04 1.16
CA ASP A 132 -5.96 4.80 1.63
C ASP A 132 -6.90 5.87 1.06
N MET A 133 -8.12 5.45 0.68
CA MET A 133 -9.06 6.31 -0.05
C MET A 133 -9.40 7.58 0.72
N GLU A 134 -9.58 7.51 2.04
CA GLU A 134 -9.89 8.71 2.83
C GLU A 134 -8.76 9.72 2.79
N ASP A 135 -7.51 9.26 2.90
CA ASP A 135 -6.33 10.13 2.87
C ASP A 135 -6.11 10.75 1.49
N TYR A 136 -6.45 10.03 0.42
CA TYR A 136 -6.49 10.61 -0.92
C TYR A 136 -7.55 11.71 -1.04
N LEU A 137 -8.78 11.44 -0.58
CA LEU A 137 -9.86 12.43 -0.63
C LEU A 137 -9.52 13.68 0.18
N LYS A 138 -8.93 13.54 1.36
CA LYS A 138 -8.44 14.67 2.18
C LYS A 138 -7.37 15.49 1.47
N GLY A 139 -6.53 14.87 0.64
CA GLY A 139 -5.47 15.54 -0.11
C GLY A 139 -5.90 16.16 -1.44
N VAL A 140 -6.89 15.59 -2.12
CA VAL A 140 -7.31 15.98 -3.48
C VAL A 140 -8.53 16.91 -3.49
N VAL A 141 -9.51 16.69 -2.62
CA VAL A 141 -10.75 17.50 -2.61
C VAL A 141 -10.48 18.99 -2.36
N PRO A 142 -9.60 19.40 -1.43
CA PRO A 142 -9.31 20.83 -1.24
C PRO A 142 -8.61 21.50 -2.43
N ILE A 143 -7.99 20.73 -3.33
CA ILE A 143 -7.25 21.25 -4.50
C ILE A 143 -8.17 21.42 -5.72
N GLU A 144 -9.25 20.62 -5.84
CA GLU A 144 -10.20 20.69 -6.96
C GLU A 144 -11.42 21.57 -6.71
N MET A 145 -11.77 21.85 -5.45
CA MET A 145 -12.77 22.86 -5.12
C MET A 145 -12.11 24.24 -5.12
N TYR A 146 -12.31 25.00 -6.20
CA TYR A 146 -12.12 26.45 -6.15
C TYR A 146 -12.92 27.01 -4.96
N PRO A 147 -12.32 27.83 -4.08
CA PRO A 147 -13.12 28.63 -3.16
C PRO A 147 -13.94 29.60 -4.02
N SER A 148 -15.25 29.34 -4.08
CA SER A 148 -16.24 30.25 -4.65
C SER A 148 -16.27 31.58 -3.93
#